data_AF-A0A5J4TLU2-F1
#
_entry.id   AF-A0A5J4TLU2-F1
#
_cell.length_a   1.000
_cell.length_b   1.000
_cell.length_c   1.000
_cell.angle_alpha   90.00
_cell.angle_beta   90.00
_cell.angle_gamma   90.00
#
_symmetry.space_group_name_H-M   'P 1'
#
loop_
_entity.id
_entity.type
_entity.pdbx_description
1 polymer ?
#
loop_
_entity_poly.entity_id
_entity_poly.type
_entity_poly.pdbx_seq_one_letter_code
_entity_poly.pdbx_strand_id
1 'polypeptide(L)'
;MKKSPIYGNLPGLLTKIVHSESEARKLYEELLAQHPRNTMVIRNLAKLMVDIYRQEDDAEILFQRADTLEQEQSVIQQQQKGFDQSQLSSQLGTVHQDQENQSHMSHHSHNSHHHAHHHKKKHNNLEHIMAEITKGSQESGSSDDIKFLNRLLLSLILFAHFVAIVTIVVNCIIYNMLASNYITQVQNMEKICETAGIIARSPSYVLSVLHHEFRYNFKFVPQTNGTADTLLPMPELLDWLFKVGVSVNNICAQIYELQKNVDTWEESSIHNYLFRMGEGPTPTQSLKMYIENMEVREVNLLRSLTQVAQKATQISETKDTGDGKQLKAFTQYHNDAMYIIFNSLLPILNGVKKAMVLCWKETTKVTSTMIIVVVLVIL
;
A
#
# COMPACT_ATOMS: atom_id res chain seq x y z
N MET A 1 25.14 -22.34 -8.20
CA MET A 1 24.78 -23.45 -7.29
C MET A 1 23.27 -23.60 -7.26
N LYS A 2 22.70 -24.66 -7.85
CA LYS A 2 21.28 -25.00 -7.67
C LYS A 2 21.12 -25.61 -6.28
N LYS A 3 20.49 -24.89 -5.34
CA LYS A 3 20.09 -25.48 -4.05
C LYS A 3 18.94 -26.44 -4.31
N SER A 4 19.16 -27.73 -4.07
CA SER A 4 18.08 -28.72 -4.10
C SER A 4 17.05 -28.38 -3.00
N PRO A 5 15.74 -28.39 -3.28
CA PRO A 5 14.72 -28.11 -2.27
C PRO A 5 14.77 -29.14 -1.14
N ILE A 6 14.71 -28.67 0.11
CA ILE A 6 14.72 -29.52 1.30
C ILE A 6 13.27 -29.98 1.56
N TYR A 7 12.89 -31.13 1.00
CA TYR A 7 11.55 -31.70 1.17
C TYR A 7 11.30 -32.32 2.56
N GLY A 8 12.35 -32.48 3.38
CA GLY A 8 12.22 -33.08 4.72
C GLY A 8 11.34 -32.28 5.69
N ASN A 9 11.21 -30.96 5.48
CA ASN A 9 10.38 -30.09 6.31
C ASN A 9 8.95 -29.91 5.77
N LEU A 10 8.65 -30.43 4.58
CA LEU A 10 7.37 -30.23 3.91
C LEU A 10 6.17 -30.75 4.73
N PRO A 11 6.23 -31.93 5.37
CA PRO A 11 5.10 -32.40 6.19
C PRO A 11 4.80 -31.47 7.37
N GLY A 12 5.83 -30.95 8.04
CA GLY A 12 5.66 -30.02 9.16
C GLY A 12 5.09 -28.67 8.73
N LEU A 13 5.45 -28.19 7.53
CA LEU A 13 4.88 -26.98 6.95
C LEU A 13 3.42 -27.17 6.52
N LEU A 14 3.08 -28.31 5.91
CA LEU A 14 1.71 -28.63 5.51
C LEU A 14 0.78 -28.72 6.73
N THR A 15 1.21 -29.35 7.82
CA THR A 15 0.42 -29.41 9.06
C THR A 15 0.17 -28.01 9.64
N LYS A 16 1.16 -27.11 9.58
CA LYS A 16 1.00 -25.72 10.04
C LYS A 16 0.01 -24.94 9.18
N ILE A 17 0.05 -25.12 7.85
CA ILE A 17 -0.87 -24.48 6.92
C ILE A 17 -2.31 -24.92 7.22
N VAL A 18 -2.56 -26.23 7.30
CA VAL A 18 -3.89 -26.78 7.62
C VAL A 18 -4.41 -26.27 8.97
N HIS A 19 -3.54 -26.20 9.98
CA HIS A 19 -3.91 -25.65 11.29
C HIS A 19 -4.29 -24.17 11.21
N SER A 20 -3.46 -23.35 10.54
CA SER A 20 -3.70 -21.91 10.40
C SER A 20 -4.96 -21.59 9.60
N GLU A 21 -5.27 -22.41 8.60
CA GLU A 21 -6.48 -22.31 7.78
C GLU A 21 -7.74 -22.60 8.60
N SER A 22 -7.72 -23.69 9.39
CA SER A 22 -8.83 -24.06 10.27
C SER A 22 -9.09 -22.98 11.33
N GLU A 23 -8.03 -22.38 11.89
CA GLU A 23 -8.14 -21.27 12.84
C GLU A 23 -8.70 -20.00 12.18
N ALA A 24 -8.21 -19.65 10.97
CA ALA A 24 -8.71 -18.50 10.22
C ALA A 24 -10.22 -18.61 9.94
N ARG A 25 -10.71 -19.80 9.57
CA ARG A 25 -12.14 -20.04 9.36
C ARG A 25 -12.96 -19.74 10.62
N LYS A 26 -12.55 -20.26 11.78
CA LYS A 26 -13.25 -20.01 13.05
C LYS A 26 -13.30 -18.53 13.39
N LEU A 27 -12.18 -17.82 13.23
CA LEU A 27 -12.12 -16.38 13.49
C LEU A 27 -13.05 -15.59 12.57
N TYR A 28 -13.14 -15.95 11.28
CA TYR A 28 -14.07 -15.31 10.36
C TYR A 28 -15.54 -15.60 10.71
N GLU A 29 -15.87 -16.83 11.11
CA GLU A 29 -17.22 -17.19 11.56
C GLU A 29 -17.61 -16.44 12.84
N GLU A 30 -16.70 -16.31 13.82
CA GLU A 30 -16.90 -15.52 15.03
C GLU A 30 -17.06 -14.02 14.74
N LEU A 31 -16.21 -13.45 13.88
CA LEU A 31 -16.31 -12.06 13.45
C LEU A 31 -17.61 -11.79 12.70
N LEU A 32 -18.09 -12.75 11.91
CA LEU A 32 -19.35 -12.63 11.19
C LEU A 32 -20.55 -12.69 12.15
N ALA A 33 -20.46 -13.48 13.22
CA ALA A 33 -21.47 -13.52 14.27
C ALA A 33 -21.53 -12.20 15.05
N GLN A 34 -20.38 -11.58 15.34
CA GLN A 34 -20.32 -10.30 16.05
C GLN A 34 -20.68 -9.11 15.16
N HIS A 35 -20.33 -9.16 13.87
CA HIS A 35 -20.49 -8.08 12.91
C HIS A 35 -21.14 -8.56 11.61
N PRO A 36 -22.44 -8.88 11.61
CA PRO A 36 -23.12 -9.54 10.48
C PRO A 36 -23.26 -8.68 9.22
N ARG A 37 -22.93 -7.37 9.28
CA ARG A 37 -22.97 -6.43 8.15
C ARG A 37 -21.58 -5.99 7.68
N ASN A 38 -20.50 -6.56 8.22
CA ASN A 38 -19.15 -6.22 7.79
C ASN A 38 -18.81 -6.93 6.47
N THR A 39 -18.85 -6.19 5.37
CA THR A 39 -18.65 -6.71 4.00
C THR A 39 -17.23 -7.26 3.79
N MET A 40 -16.23 -6.72 4.49
CA MET A 40 -14.85 -7.20 4.43
C MET A 40 -14.70 -8.60 5.06
N VAL A 41 -15.34 -8.83 6.21
CA VAL A 41 -15.35 -10.15 6.86
C VAL A 41 -16.05 -11.18 5.98
N ILE A 42 -17.20 -10.82 5.40
CA ILE A 42 -17.98 -11.70 4.50
C ILE A 42 -17.16 -12.08 3.26
N ARG A 43 -16.51 -11.12 2.60
CA ARG A 43 -15.69 -11.40 1.40
C ARG A 43 -14.45 -12.21 1.70
N ASN A 44 -13.80 -11.98 2.84
CA ASN A 44 -12.61 -12.75 3.20
C ASN A 44 -12.96 -14.20 3.56
N LEU A 45 -14.10 -14.44 4.21
CA LEU A 45 -14.62 -15.79 4.43
C LEU A 45 -14.94 -16.48 3.09
N ALA A 46 -15.63 -15.78 2.18
CA ALA A 46 -15.96 -16.31 0.86
C ALA A 46 -14.70 -16.70 0.05
N LYS A 47 -13.65 -15.88 0.08
CA LYS A 47 -12.36 -16.20 -0.55
C LYS A 47 -11.71 -17.45 0.05
N LEU A 48 -11.71 -17.57 1.38
CA LEU A 48 -11.19 -18.76 2.05
C LEU A 48 -11.96 -20.03 1.65
N MET A 49 -13.28 -19.92 1.48
CA MET A 49 -14.15 -21.00 1.03
C MET A 49 -13.85 -21.45 -0.40
N VAL A 50 -13.59 -20.52 -1.33
CA VAL A 50 -13.19 -20.84 -2.71
C VAL A 50 -11.78 -21.42 -2.76
N ASP A 51 -10.82 -20.70 -2.20
CA ASP A 51 -9.39 -20.96 -2.43
C ASP A 51 -8.91 -22.24 -1.74
N ILE A 52 -9.47 -22.56 -0.57
CA ILE A 52 -9.00 -23.68 0.24
C ILE A 52 -10.02 -24.80 0.35
N TYR A 53 -11.27 -24.47 0.67
CA TYR A 53 -12.31 -25.49 0.90
C TYR A 53 -13.00 -25.96 -0.38
N ARG A 54 -12.82 -25.25 -1.51
CA ARG A 54 -13.53 -25.49 -2.78
C ARG A 54 -15.05 -25.53 -2.61
N GLN A 55 -15.57 -24.71 -1.71
CA GLN A 55 -17.00 -24.55 -1.42
C GLN A 55 -17.54 -23.35 -2.21
N GLU A 56 -17.65 -23.51 -3.54
CA GLU A 56 -18.02 -22.42 -4.46
C GLU A 56 -19.46 -21.93 -4.24
N ASP A 57 -20.42 -22.84 -4.05
CA ASP A 57 -21.83 -22.49 -3.85
C ASP A 57 -22.05 -21.65 -2.58
N ASP A 58 -21.41 -22.05 -1.47
CA ASP A 58 -21.51 -21.32 -0.20
C ASP A 58 -20.81 -19.95 -0.29
N ALA A 59 -19.69 -19.88 -1.02
CA ALA A 59 -18.96 -18.63 -1.23
C ALA A 59 -19.76 -17.64 -2.09
N GLU A 60 -20.47 -18.12 -3.11
CA GLU A 60 -21.32 -17.31 -3.97
C GLU A 60 -22.44 -16.62 -3.16
N ILE A 61 -23.07 -17.34 -2.23
CA ILE A 61 -24.06 -16.77 -1.31
C ILE A 61 -23.45 -15.64 -0.46
N LEU A 62 -22.22 -15.82 0.02
CA LEU A 62 -21.52 -14.80 0.79
C LEU A 62 -21.15 -13.58 -0.07
N PHE A 63 -20.70 -13.77 -1.32
CA PHE A 63 -20.42 -12.66 -2.23
C PHE A 63 -21.67 -11.85 -2.53
N GLN A 64 -22.78 -12.49 -2.88
CA GLN A 64 -24.06 -11.82 -3.13
C GLN A 64 -24.55 -11.04 -1.91
N ARG A 65 -24.39 -11.61 -0.70
CA ARG A 65 -24.69 -10.92 0.55
C ARG A 65 -23.82 -9.69 0.75
N ALA A 66 -22.52 -9.77 0.47
CA ALA A 66 -21.62 -8.62 0.57
C ALA A 66 -22.02 -7.51 -0.40
N ASP A 67 -22.34 -7.86 -1.64
CA ASP A 67 -22.72 -6.89 -2.67
C ASP A 67 -24.04 -6.18 -2.32
N THR A 68 -25.01 -6.92 -1.80
CA THR A 68 -26.28 -6.34 -1.32
C THR A 68 -26.05 -5.31 -0.21
N LEU A 69 -25.18 -5.64 0.76
CA LEU A 69 -24.84 -4.73 1.87
C LEU A 69 -24.08 -3.48 1.41
N GLU A 70 -23.21 -3.59 0.39
CA GLU A 70 -22.52 -2.42 -0.17
C GLU A 70 -23.46 -1.52 -0.96
N GLN A 71 -24.41 -2.11 -1.71
CA GLN A 71 -25.44 -1.36 -2.39
C GLN A 71 -26.31 -0.58 -1.37
N GLU A 72 -26.75 -1.21 -0.28
CA GLU A 72 -27.48 -0.53 0.80
C GLU A 72 -26.68 0.63 1.41
N GLN A 73 -25.39 0.43 1.68
CA GLN A 73 -24.51 1.49 2.21
C GLN A 73 -24.34 2.65 1.22
N SER A 74 -24.27 2.36 -0.08
CA SER A 74 -24.14 3.39 -1.13
C SER A 74 -25.38 4.26 -1.29
N VAL A 75 -26.58 3.68 -1.11
CA VAL A 75 -27.86 4.42 -1.19
C VAL A 75 -28.02 5.38 0.00
N ILE A 76 -27.60 4.98 1.20
CA ILE A 76 -27.61 5.84 2.40
C ILE A 76 -26.66 7.04 2.21
N GLN A 77 -25.51 6.84 1.57
CA GLN A 77 -24.54 7.91 1.29
C GLN A 77 -25.01 8.91 0.22
N GLN A 78 -25.86 8.50 -0.71
CA GLN A 78 -26.45 9.40 -1.71
C GLN A 78 -27.59 10.26 -1.14
N GLN A 79 -28.41 9.72 -0.22
CA GLN A 79 -29.44 10.51 0.47
C GLN A 79 -28.86 11.58 1.40
N GLN A 80 -27.65 11.38 1.93
CA GLN A 80 -26.97 12.36 2.78
C GLN A 80 -26.26 13.49 1.99
N LYS A 81 -25.98 13.29 0.70
CA LYS A 81 -25.46 14.34 -0.20
C LYS A 81 -26.54 15.17 -0.91
N GLY A 82 -27.80 14.74 -0.86
CA GLY A 82 -28.93 15.45 -1.46
C GLY A 82 -29.47 16.64 -0.66
N PHE A 83 -29.02 16.82 0.60
CA PHE A 83 -29.52 17.87 1.49
C PHE A 83 -28.72 19.20 1.40
N ASP A 84 -27.49 19.16 0.88
CA ASP A 84 -26.63 20.35 0.74
C ASP A 84 -26.67 21.01 -0.65
N GLN A 85 -27.39 20.42 -1.61
CA GLN A 85 -27.43 20.87 -3.01
C GLN A 85 -28.75 21.52 -3.43
N SER A 86 -29.52 22.08 -2.48
CA SER A 86 -30.79 22.78 -2.76
C SER A 86 -30.70 24.31 -2.62
N GLN A 87 -29.51 24.92 -2.69
CA GLN A 87 -29.38 26.39 -2.67
C GLN A 87 -28.55 27.02 -3.80
N LEU A 88 -28.08 26.27 -4.80
CA LEU A 88 -27.32 26.88 -5.88
C LEU A 88 -27.48 26.16 -7.22
N SER A 89 -28.57 26.43 -7.94
CA SER A 89 -28.62 26.48 -9.43
C SER A 89 -30.08 26.50 -9.94
N SER A 90 -30.72 27.66 -9.86
CA SER A 90 -31.90 27.98 -10.66
C SER A 90 -31.53 29.06 -11.69
N GLN A 91 -30.78 28.71 -12.73
CA GLN A 91 -30.69 29.48 -13.99
C GLN A 91 -29.75 28.80 -15.00
N LEU A 92 -30.32 28.03 -15.95
CA LEU A 92 -30.24 28.27 -17.40
C LEU A 92 -30.92 27.11 -18.16
N GLY A 93 -31.88 27.46 -19.03
CA GLY A 93 -32.57 26.54 -19.94
C GLY A 93 -31.67 26.03 -21.08
N THR A 94 -31.86 24.80 -21.56
CA THR A 94 -32.75 24.34 -22.66
C THR A 94 -32.18 24.45 -24.07
N VAL A 95 -32.53 23.44 -24.90
CA VAL A 95 -32.44 23.31 -26.37
C VAL A 95 -31.16 22.57 -26.84
N HIS A 96 -31.15 21.46 -27.61
CA HIS A 96 -32.11 20.85 -28.57
C HIS A 96 -32.03 19.30 -28.58
N GLN A 97 -33.10 18.70 -29.11
CA GLN A 97 -33.37 17.27 -29.37
C GLN A 97 -33.82 17.18 -30.84
N ASP A 98 -33.41 16.13 -31.56
CA ASP A 98 -34.07 15.49 -32.74
C ASP A 98 -33.21 14.24 -33.11
N GLN A 99 -33.64 12.97 -32.95
CA GLN A 99 -34.55 12.13 -33.77
C GLN A 99 -34.18 12.07 -35.26
N GLU A 100 -34.30 10.99 -36.03
CA GLU A 100 -34.48 9.52 -35.89
C GLU A 100 -34.55 9.00 -37.34
N ASN A 101 -34.06 7.79 -37.64
CA ASN A 101 -34.64 6.79 -38.56
C ASN A 101 -33.62 5.66 -38.80
N GLN A 102 -33.84 4.44 -38.29
CA GLN A 102 -34.61 3.32 -38.88
C GLN A 102 -34.01 2.85 -40.23
N SER A 103 -33.66 1.57 -40.44
CA SER A 103 -34.53 0.39 -40.31
C SER A 103 -33.79 -0.98 -40.32
N HIS A 104 -34.21 -1.89 -39.42
CA HIS A 104 -34.58 -3.32 -39.59
C HIS A 104 -33.86 -4.21 -40.65
N MET A 105 -33.13 -5.26 -40.24
CA MET A 105 -33.55 -6.66 -39.90
C MET A 105 -33.69 -7.63 -41.10
N SER A 106 -32.91 -8.73 -41.12
CA SER A 106 -33.37 -10.13 -40.93
C SER A 106 -32.49 -11.21 -41.61
N HIS A 107 -32.63 -12.43 -41.07
CA HIS A 107 -31.80 -13.64 -41.14
C HIS A 107 -32.00 -14.57 -42.36
N HIS A 108 -31.03 -15.49 -42.52
CA HIS A 108 -31.06 -16.92 -42.96
C HIS A 108 -30.08 -17.20 -44.11
N SER A 109 -29.04 -18.04 -43.99
CA SER A 109 -28.87 -19.47 -43.63
C SER A 109 -29.17 -20.49 -44.75
N HIS A 110 -28.18 -21.38 -44.91
CA HIS A 110 -28.14 -22.74 -45.51
C HIS A 110 -27.74 -23.00 -46.97
N ASN A 111 -26.66 -23.81 -47.06
CA ASN A 111 -26.46 -25.04 -47.87
C ASN A 111 -26.50 -24.92 -49.41
N SER A 112 -25.80 -25.71 -50.22
CA SER A 112 -24.86 -26.82 -50.08
C SER A 112 -24.48 -27.28 -51.50
N HIS A 113 -23.41 -28.08 -51.60
CA HIS A 113 -23.16 -29.17 -52.56
C HIS A 113 -22.26 -28.96 -53.81
N HIS A 114 -21.17 -29.77 -53.78
CA HIS A 114 -20.63 -30.65 -54.83
C HIS A 114 -19.96 -30.01 -56.07
N HIS A 115 -18.84 -30.48 -56.65
CA HIS A 115 -18.16 -31.78 -56.66
C HIS A 115 -16.63 -31.62 -56.86
N ALA A 116 -15.90 -32.69 -56.50
CA ALA A 116 -14.50 -33.00 -56.78
C ALA A 116 -14.20 -33.08 -58.31
N HIS A 117 -12.96 -33.07 -58.84
CA HIS A 117 -11.78 -33.87 -58.52
C HIS A 117 -10.57 -33.41 -59.37
N HIS A 118 -9.37 -33.81 -58.93
CA HIS A 118 -8.16 -34.16 -59.70
C HIS A 118 -7.06 -33.13 -60.03
N HIS A 119 -5.92 -33.40 -59.37
CA HIS A 119 -4.55 -33.57 -59.90
C HIS A 119 -3.51 -32.44 -59.86
N LYS A 120 -2.42 -32.80 -59.17
CA LYS A 120 -0.99 -32.60 -59.48
C LYS A 120 -0.34 -31.26 -59.11
N LYS A 121 0.49 -31.34 -58.06
CA LYS A 121 1.87 -30.82 -57.92
C LYS A 121 2.30 -29.77 -58.95
N LYS A 122 2.61 -28.54 -58.50
CA LYS A 122 3.99 -28.03 -58.58
C LYS A 122 4.21 -26.77 -57.73
N HIS A 123 5.29 -26.86 -56.97
CA HIS A 123 6.07 -25.79 -56.37
C HIS A 123 6.47 -24.74 -57.43
N ASN A 124 6.71 -23.50 -57.00
CA ASN A 124 7.23 -22.33 -57.74
C ASN A 124 6.17 -21.41 -58.37
N ASN A 125 5.64 -20.45 -57.61
CA ASN A 125 5.03 -19.26 -58.22
C ASN A 125 5.14 -17.96 -57.39
N LEU A 126 6.08 -17.88 -56.45
CA LEU A 126 6.31 -16.64 -55.69
C LEU A 126 7.29 -15.68 -56.41
N GLU A 127 8.13 -16.18 -57.32
CA GLU A 127 9.06 -15.36 -58.11
C GLU A 127 8.36 -14.62 -59.28
N HIS A 128 7.22 -15.11 -59.77
CA HIS A 128 6.50 -14.45 -60.87
C HIS A 128 5.69 -13.22 -60.41
N ILE A 129 5.23 -13.21 -59.15
CA ILE A 129 4.44 -12.09 -58.61
C ILE A 129 5.34 -10.88 -58.31
N MET A 130 6.60 -11.09 -57.90
CA MET A 130 7.56 -9.98 -57.75
C MET A 130 8.11 -9.46 -59.08
N ALA A 131 8.13 -10.28 -60.14
CA ALA A 131 8.56 -9.84 -61.47
C ALA A 131 7.52 -8.96 -62.18
N GLU A 132 6.23 -9.13 -61.85
CA GLU A 132 5.12 -8.42 -62.52
C GLU A 132 4.82 -7.04 -61.89
N ILE A 133 5.13 -6.84 -60.61
CA ILE A 133 5.08 -5.50 -59.96
C ILE A 133 6.22 -4.58 -60.45
N THR A 134 7.26 -5.15 -61.08
CA THR A 134 8.41 -4.39 -61.59
C THR A 134 8.33 -4.13 -63.10
N LYS A 135 7.33 -4.66 -63.82
CA LYS A 135 7.18 -4.46 -65.28
C LYS A 135 5.74 -4.22 -65.73
N GLY A 136 5.37 -2.94 -65.71
CA GLY A 136 4.24 -2.34 -66.42
C GLY A 136 4.08 -0.92 -65.88
N SER A 137 4.12 0.18 -66.64
CA SER A 137 3.85 0.39 -68.05
C SER A 137 4.57 1.66 -68.51
N GLN A 138 4.96 1.69 -69.77
CA GLN A 138 5.48 2.89 -70.44
C GLN A 138 4.37 3.95 -70.54
N GLU A 139 4.41 4.95 -69.66
CA GLU A 139 3.90 6.29 -69.93
C GLU A 139 4.96 7.31 -69.49
N SER A 140 5.08 8.38 -70.27
CA SER A 140 6.21 9.32 -70.34
C SER A 140 6.43 10.15 -69.06
N GLY A 141 7.21 9.61 -68.12
CA GLY A 141 7.96 10.39 -67.13
C GLY A 141 9.47 10.18 -67.34
N SER A 142 10.30 11.20 -67.16
CA SER A 142 11.75 11.05 -67.35
C SER A 142 12.27 9.95 -66.40
N SER A 143 13.18 9.09 -66.87
CA SER A 143 13.89 8.09 -66.03
C SER A 143 14.44 8.70 -64.73
N ASP A 144 14.74 10.00 -64.78
CA ASP A 144 15.23 10.78 -63.65
C ASP A 144 14.14 11.12 -62.62
N ASP A 145 12.87 11.26 -63.02
CA ASP A 145 11.74 11.53 -62.12
C ASP A 145 11.43 10.31 -61.23
N ILE A 146 11.47 9.11 -61.81
CA ILE A 146 11.29 7.84 -61.07
C ILE A 146 12.44 7.62 -60.07
N LYS A 147 13.69 7.92 -60.48
CA LYS A 147 14.85 7.86 -59.58
C LYS A 147 14.82 8.92 -58.49
N PHE A 148 14.27 10.09 -58.77
CA PHE A 148 14.06 11.16 -57.79
C PHE A 148 13.00 10.77 -56.76
N LEU A 149 11.86 10.24 -57.21
CA LEU A 149 10.78 9.75 -56.35
C LEU A 149 11.27 8.63 -55.41
N ASN A 150 12.04 7.67 -55.93
CA ASN A 150 12.60 6.58 -55.11
C ASN A 150 13.63 7.09 -54.08
N ARG A 151 14.44 8.10 -54.42
CA ARG A 151 15.36 8.74 -53.47
C ARG A 151 14.62 9.50 -52.38
N LEU A 152 13.56 10.22 -52.74
CA LEU A 152 12.73 10.96 -51.81
C LEU A 152 11.98 10.01 -50.87
N LEU A 153 11.45 8.90 -51.40
CA LEU A 153 10.79 7.86 -50.62
C LEU A 153 11.76 7.16 -49.64
N LEU A 154 12.97 6.84 -50.09
CA LEU A 154 14.01 6.29 -49.21
C LEU A 154 14.43 7.29 -48.11
N SER A 155 14.58 8.57 -48.48
CA SER A 155 14.89 9.64 -47.52
C SER A 155 13.77 9.82 -46.48
N LEU A 156 12.51 9.72 -46.90
CA LEU A 156 11.35 9.82 -46.01
C LEU A 156 11.30 8.64 -45.03
N ILE A 157 11.56 7.42 -45.53
CA ILE A 157 11.64 6.21 -44.71
C ILE A 157 12.76 6.33 -43.67
N LEU A 158 13.96 6.75 -44.08
CA LEU A 158 15.08 6.94 -43.17
C LEU A 158 14.79 8.01 -42.10
N PHE A 159 14.15 9.11 -42.48
CA PHE A 159 13.73 10.15 -41.55
C PHE A 159 12.70 9.62 -40.54
N ALA A 160 11.69 8.85 -40.99
CA ALA A 160 10.70 8.23 -40.12
C ALA A 160 11.35 7.26 -39.11
N HIS A 161 12.31 6.44 -39.54
CA HIS A 161 13.05 5.55 -38.65
C HIS A 161 13.93 6.33 -37.67
N PHE A 162 14.56 7.42 -38.10
CA PHE A 162 15.34 8.29 -37.21
C PHE A 162 14.47 8.88 -36.09
N VAL A 163 13.28 9.41 -36.44
CA VAL A 163 12.32 9.92 -35.45
C VAL A 163 11.87 8.80 -34.51
N ALA A 164 11.57 7.61 -35.01
CA ALA A 164 11.20 6.46 -34.19
C ALA A 164 12.30 6.07 -33.19
N ILE A 165 13.57 6.04 -33.63
CA ILE A 165 14.72 5.74 -32.77
C ILE A 165 14.86 6.81 -31.66
N VAL A 166 14.74 8.10 -32.01
CA VAL A 166 14.81 9.19 -31.03
C VAL A 166 13.69 9.06 -30.00
N THR A 167 12.46 8.78 -30.44
CA THR A 167 11.31 8.57 -29.54
C THR A 167 11.55 7.39 -28.60
N ILE A 168 12.06 6.26 -29.09
CA ILE A 168 12.40 5.09 -28.26
C ILE A 168 13.46 5.46 -27.21
N VAL A 169 14.49 6.21 -27.58
CA VAL A 169 15.56 6.62 -26.65
C VAL A 169 15.01 7.52 -25.55
N VAL A 170 14.22 8.55 -25.91
CA VAL A 170 13.61 9.46 -24.93
C VAL A 170 12.69 8.70 -23.97
N ASN A 171 11.86 7.79 -24.49
CA ASN A 171 10.95 7.00 -23.67
C ASN A 171 11.69 6.03 -22.73
N CYS A 172 12.82 5.46 -23.16
CA CYS A 172 13.67 4.64 -22.31
C CYS A 172 14.27 5.45 -21.14
N ILE A 173 14.68 6.70 -21.40
CA ILE A 173 15.19 7.60 -20.36
C ILE A 173 14.08 7.93 -19.34
N ILE A 174 12.89 8.31 -19.81
CA ILE A 174 11.74 8.61 -18.94
C ILE A 174 11.37 7.39 -18.10
N TYR A 175 11.30 6.19 -18.71
CA TYR A 175 11.03 4.94 -18.01
C TYR A 175 12.05 4.69 -16.90
N ASN A 176 13.35 4.84 -17.18
CA ASN A 176 14.40 4.63 -16.17
C ASN A 176 14.29 5.63 -15.01
N MET A 177 13.97 6.90 -15.28
CA MET A 177 13.75 7.89 -14.24
C MET A 177 12.54 7.55 -13.35
N LEU A 178 11.41 7.20 -13.96
CA LEU A 178 10.19 6.82 -13.23
C LEU A 178 10.39 5.54 -12.40
N ALA A 179 11.05 4.53 -12.97
CA ALA A 179 11.37 3.28 -12.28
C ALA A 179 12.29 3.52 -11.07
N SER A 180 13.31 4.38 -11.21
CA SER A 180 14.19 4.74 -10.09
C SER A 180 13.42 5.43 -8.96
N ASN A 181 12.52 6.36 -9.27
CA ASN A 181 11.70 7.04 -8.27
C ASN A 181 10.79 6.06 -7.52
N TYR A 182 10.19 5.13 -8.26
CA TYR A 182 9.33 4.09 -7.71
C TYR A 182 10.08 3.18 -6.72
N ILE A 183 11.28 2.71 -7.09
CA ILE A 183 12.11 1.88 -6.19
C ILE A 183 12.40 2.61 -4.88
N THR A 184 12.81 3.89 -4.94
CA THR A 184 13.10 4.67 -3.73
C THR A 184 11.86 4.86 -2.85
N GLN A 185 10.68 5.11 -3.43
CA GLN A 185 9.44 5.24 -2.67
C GLN A 185 9.08 3.95 -1.92
N VAL A 186 9.18 2.80 -2.58
CA VAL A 186 8.90 1.50 -1.95
C VAL A 186 9.90 1.22 -0.82
N GLN A 187 11.19 1.52 -1.02
CA GLN A 187 12.21 1.37 0.02
C GLN A 187 11.95 2.27 1.23
N ASN A 188 11.53 3.52 1.00
CA ASN A 188 11.14 4.42 2.08
C ASN A 188 9.93 3.87 2.85
N MET A 189 8.94 3.32 2.14
CA MET A 189 7.74 2.74 2.77
C MET A 189 8.05 1.48 3.58
N GLU A 190 8.94 0.62 3.09
CA GLU A 190 9.43 -0.55 3.83
C GLU A 190 10.05 -0.12 5.18
N LYS A 191 10.94 0.87 5.15
CA LYS A 191 11.59 1.45 6.33
C LYS A 191 10.59 2.05 7.32
N ILE A 192 9.58 2.76 6.83
CA ILE A 192 8.51 3.31 7.68
C ILE A 192 7.70 2.20 8.35
N CYS A 193 7.35 1.14 7.62
CA CYS A 193 6.64 -0.01 8.19
C CYS A 193 7.49 -0.76 9.24
N GLU A 194 8.80 -0.91 9.00
CA GLU A 194 9.72 -1.48 9.99
C GLU A 194 9.75 -0.63 11.27
N THR A 195 9.85 0.70 11.11
CA THR A 195 9.82 1.65 12.22
C THR A 195 8.52 1.57 13.02
N ALA A 196 7.37 1.43 12.33
CA ALA A 196 6.07 1.25 12.94
C ALA A 196 5.98 -0.03 13.79
N GLY A 197 6.58 -1.13 13.31
CA GLY A 197 6.66 -2.37 14.09
C GLY A 197 7.50 -2.24 15.35
N ILE A 198 8.60 -1.47 15.29
CA ILE A 198 9.47 -1.21 16.45
C ILE A 198 8.76 -0.29 17.45
N ILE A 199 8.18 0.82 16.99
CA ILE A 199 7.58 1.83 17.86
C ILE A 199 6.32 1.33 18.58
N ALA A 200 5.57 0.38 17.97
CA ALA A 200 4.39 -0.23 18.58
C ALA A 200 4.70 -1.01 19.87
N ARG A 201 5.96 -1.41 20.09
CA ARG A 201 6.38 -2.08 21.33
C ARG A 201 6.72 -1.11 22.47
N SER A 202 7.04 0.14 22.13
CA SER A 202 7.48 1.15 23.10
C SER A 202 6.48 1.44 24.23
N PRO A 203 5.15 1.51 23.99
CA PRO A 203 4.18 1.72 25.06
C PRO A 203 4.21 0.63 26.10
N SER A 204 4.37 -0.63 25.70
CA SER A 204 4.40 -1.78 26.60
C SER A 204 5.61 -1.72 27.53
N TYR A 205 6.77 -1.31 27.03
CA TYR A 205 7.96 -1.10 27.85
C TYR A 205 7.74 0.04 28.84
N VAL A 206 7.24 1.20 28.39
CA VAL A 206 6.97 2.34 29.27
C VAL A 206 5.90 2.03 30.32
N LEU A 207 4.82 1.34 29.95
CA LEU A 207 3.79 0.88 30.89
C LEU A 207 4.38 -0.06 31.94
N SER A 208 5.35 -0.91 31.56
CA SER A 208 6.07 -1.75 32.51
C SER A 208 6.92 -0.92 33.48
N VAL A 209 7.58 0.14 33.00
CA VAL A 209 8.33 1.08 33.87
C VAL A 209 7.38 1.79 34.84
N LEU A 210 6.22 2.27 34.38
CA LEU A 210 5.20 2.86 35.27
C LEU A 210 4.65 1.83 36.26
N HIS A 211 4.53 0.56 35.84
CA HIS A 211 4.11 -0.52 36.73
C HIS A 211 5.12 -0.77 37.85
N HIS A 212 6.43 -0.76 37.54
CA HIS A 212 7.49 -0.77 38.55
C HIS A 212 7.31 0.34 39.59
N GLU A 213 7.05 1.57 39.14
CA GLU A 213 6.83 2.72 40.02
C GLU A 213 5.57 2.54 40.89
N PHE A 214 4.40 2.40 40.26
CA PHE A 214 3.14 2.53 40.97
C PHE A 214 2.81 1.29 41.80
N ARG A 215 3.13 0.10 41.28
CA ARG A 215 2.78 -1.16 41.96
C ARG A 215 3.83 -1.57 42.96
N TYR A 216 5.11 -1.41 42.63
CA TYR A 216 6.24 -1.93 43.41
C TYR A 216 7.09 -0.83 44.06
N ASN A 217 6.83 0.46 43.77
CA ASN A 217 7.69 1.56 44.19
C ASN A 217 9.17 1.29 43.86
N PHE A 218 9.39 0.75 42.66
CA PHE A 218 10.65 0.27 42.10
C PHE A 218 11.25 -0.96 42.78
N LYS A 219 10.76 -1.41 43.94
CA LYS A 219 11.30 -2.56 44.67
C LYS A 219 10.84 -3.93 44.13
N PHE A 220 10.74 -4.07 42.81
CA PHE A 220 10.38 -5.33 42.18
C PHE A 220 11.52 -6.34 42.33
N VAL A 221 11.18 -7.57 42.71
CA VAL A 221 12.11 -8.70 42.79
C VAL A 221 11.51 -9.83 41.96
N PRO A 222 12.20 -10.29 40.89
CA PRO A 222 11.73 -11.41 40.10
C PRO A 222 11.61 -12.69 40.95
N GLN A 223 10.56 -13.46 40.70
CA GLN A 223 10.35 -14.78 41.28
C GLN A 223 11.35 -15.77 40.70
N THR A 224 12.00 -16.54 41.58
CA THR A 224 13.01 -17.55 41.23
C THR A 224 12.46 -18.98 41.21
N ASN A 225 11.16 -19.14 41.39
CA ASN A 225 10.44 -20.42 41.53
C ASN A 225 10.12 -21.12 40.19
N GLY A 226 10.63 -20.62 39.06
CA GLY A 226 10.40 -21.20 37.73
C GLY A 226 9.03 -20.88 37.11
N THR A 227 8.20 -20.06 37.76
CA THR A 227 7.04 -19.45 37.08
C THR A 227 7.49 -18.20 36.33
N ALA A 228 7.10 -18.07 35.06
CA ALA A 228 7.46 -16.91 34.26
C ALA A 228 6.82 -15.64 34.85
N ASP A 229 7.64 -14.71 35.34
CA ASP A 229 7.17 -13.37 35.66
C ASP A 229 6.89 -12.60 34.38
N THR A 230 5.77 -11.88 34.37
CA THR A 230 5.36 -11.06 33.22
C THR A 230 6.06 -9.71 33.16
N LEU A 231 6.83 -9.33 34.20
CA LEU A 231 7.48 -8.02 34.31
C LEU A 231 9.01 -8.15 34.20
N LEU A 232 9.61 -7.46 33.24
CA LEU A 232 11.06 -7.41 33.07
C LEU A 232 11.72 -6.57 34.17
N PRO A 233 12.96 -6.90 34.59
CA PRO A 233 13.77 -6.04 35.45
C PRO A 233 13.99 -4.64 34.84
N MET A 234 14.14 -3.62 35.70
CA MET A 234 14.30 -2.23 35.24
C MET A 234 15.47 -2.03 34.24
N PRO A 235 16.69 -2.56 34.46
CA PRO A 235 17.78 -2.37 33.51
C PRO A 235 17.48 -2.94 32.12
N GLU A 236 16.77 -4.07 32.06
CA GLU A 236 16.37 -4.69 30.79
C GLU A 236 15.31 -3.84 30.07
N LEU A 237 14.33 -3.29 30.80
CA LEU A 237 13.33 -2.37 30.22
C LEU A 237 13.98 -1.12 29.63
N LEU A 238 14.96 -0.54 30.33
CA LEU A 238 15.68 0.64 29.83
C LEU A 238 16.53 0.29 28.60
N ASP A 239 17.18 -0.87 28.56
CA ASP A 239 17.90 -1.35 27.37
C ASP A 239 16.97 -1.55 26.16
N TRP A 240 15.76 -2.09 26.36
CA TRP A 240 14.76 -2.20 25.29
C TRP A 240 14.29 -0.83 24.78
N LEU A 241 14.06 0.14 25.68
CA LEU A 241 13.71 1.52 25.28
C LEU A 241 14.85 2.21 24.52
N PHE A 242 16.10 2.00 24.96
CA PHE A 242 17.28 2.49 24.26
C PHE A 242 17.36 1.94 22.83
N LYS A 243 17.17 0.63 22.67
CA LYS A 243 17.15 -0.05 21.37
C LYS A 243 16.06 0.50 20.45
N VAL A 244 14.85 0.76 20.97
CA VAL A 244 13.79 1.41 20.21
C VAL A 244 14.26 2.77 19.69
N GLY A 245 14.80 3.62 20.56
CA GLY A 245 15.26 4.96 20.19
C GLY A 245 16.35 4.93 19.11
N VAL A 246 17.36 4.08 19.28
CA VAL A 246 18.46 3.92 18.31
C VAL A 246 17.95 3.40 16.97
N SER A 247 17.11 2.35 16.96
CA SER A 247 16.60 1.78 15.72
C SER A 247 15.75 2.76 14.94
N VAL A 248 14.82 3.48 15.60
CA VAL A 248 13.97 4.48 14.94
C VAL A 248 14.81 5.62 14.37
N ASN A 249 15.78 6.13 15.12
CA ASN A 249 16.66 7.21 14.64
C ASN A 249 17.51 6.77 13.44
N ASN A 250 18.08 5.57 13.48
CA ASN A 250 18.85 5.02 12.36
C ASN A 250 18.01 4.88 11.10
N ILE A 251 16.78 4.37 11.22
CA ILE A 251 15.89 4.22 10.06
C ILE A 251 15.46 5.59 9.53
N CYS A 252 15.09 6.53 10.41
CA CYS A 252 14.74 7.89 10.00
C CYS A 252 15.91 8.59 9.29
N ALA A 253 17.14 8.45 9.79
CA ALA A 253 18.34 8.99 9.16
C ALA A 253 18.53 8.43 7.74
N GLN A 254 18.35 7.11 7.56
CA GLN A 254 18.45 6.50 6.24
C GLN A 254 17.34 6.96 5.27
N ILE A 255 16.13 7.25 5.77
CA ILE A 255 15.07 7.83 4.93
C ILE A 255 15.48 9.24 4.50
N TYR A 256 16.02 10.04 5.42
CA TYR A 256 16.57 11.36 5.10
C TYR A 256 17.77 11.30 4.18
N GLU A 257 18.60 10.25 4.18
CA GLU A 257 19.69 10.08 3.21
C GLU A 257 19.17 9.76 1.80
N LEU A 258 18.02 9.09 1.70
CA LEU A 258 17.44 8.71 0.43
C LEU A 258 16.87 9.92 -0.35
N GLN A 259 16.62 11.07 0.31
CA GLN A 259 16.16 12.44 -0.11
C GLN A 259 15.22 12.62 -1.32
N LYS A 260 14.98 11.62 -2.15
CA LYS A 260 14.11 11.68 -3.30
C LYS A 260 12.71 11.32 -2.84
N ASN A 261 11.79 12.25 -3.10
CA ASN A 261 10.35 12.02 -3.08
C ASN A 261 9.74 11.80 -1.68
N VAL A 262 10.33 12.32 -0.59
CA VAL A 262 9.71 12.23 0.76
C VAL A 262 8.33 12.89 0.80
N ASP A 263 8.20 14.06 0.16
CA ASP A 263 6.94 14.82 0.06
C ASP A 263 5.80 14.05 -0.63
N THR A 264 6.09 12.96 -1.33
CA THR A 264 5.07 12.21 -2.09
C THR A 264 4.25 11.24 -1.24
N TRP A 265 4.78 10.84 -0.07
CA TRP A 265 4.15 9.84 0.79
C TRP A 265 4.12 10.23 2.26
N GLU A 266 4.90 11.23 2.69
CA GLU A 266 4.92 11.63 4.10
C GLU A 266 3.58 12.26 4.52
N GLU A 267 2.98 11.73 5.59
CA GLU A 267 1.81 12.34 6.22
C GLU A 267 2.24 13.56 7.02
N SER A 268 1.71 14.74 6.69
CA SER A 268 2.02 16.01 7.36
C SER A 268 1.11 16.34 8.55
N SER A 269 -0.03 15.65 8.68
CA SER A 269 -1.11 15.99 9.63
C SER A 269 -1.32 14.90 10.69
N ILE A 270 -0.27 14.64 11.48
CA ILE A 270 -0.38 13.76 12.66
C ILE A 270 -0.66 14.61 13.90
N HIS A 271 -1.72 14.25 14.61
CA HIS A 271 -2.14 14.89 15.84
C HIS A 271 -1.46 14.21 17.03
N ASN A 272 -0.35 14.79 17.48
CA ASN A 272 0.37 14.29 18.65
C ASN A 272 -0.15 14.94 19.93
N TYR A 273 -0.33 14.13 20.97
CA TYR A 273 -0.72 14.57 22.31
C TYR A 273 0.51 14.89 23.15
N LEU A 274 0.56 16.11 23.65
CA LEU A 274 1.55 16.58 24.62
C LEU A 274 0.90 16.63 25.99
N PHE A 275 1.57 16.04 26.98
CA PHE A 275 1.07 15.95 28.34
C PHE A 275 1.96 16.78 29.26
N ARG A 276 1.30 17.51 30.16
CA ARG A 276 1.92 18.08 31.35
C ARG A 276 1.34 17.36 32.55
N MET A 277 2.18 16.62 33.24
CA MET A 277 1.84 15.88 34.44
C MET A 277 2.03 16.77 35.67
N GLY A 278 1.05 16.77 36.56
CA GLY A 278 1.09 17.45 37.85
C GLY A 278 1.30 16.47 38.99
N GLU A 279 1.99 16.92 40.04
CA GLU A 279 2.05 16.23 41.32
C GLU A 279 0.74 16.47 42.09
N GLY A 280 0.09 15.38 42.53
CA GLY A 280 -1.19 15.47 43.27
C GLY A 280 -1.06 16.24 44.58
N PRO A 281 -2.08 17.00 45.01
CA PRO A 281 -2.08 17.58 46.36
C PRO A 281 -2.22 16.47 47.41
N THR A 282 -1.34 16.47 48.41
CA THR A 282 -1.58 15.76 49.69
C THR A 282 -2.71 16.45 50.47
N PRO A 283 -3.42 15.82 51.43
CA PRO A 283 -3.57 14.41 51.80
C PRO A 283 -5.02 13.87 51.56
N THR A 284 -5.89 14.60 50.86
CA THR A 284 -7.33 14.27 50.74
C THR A 284 -7.71 13.60 49.42
N GLN A 285 -6.82 13.57 48.41
CA GLN A 285 -7.02 12.80 47.18
C GLN A 285 -5.92 11.74 47.05
N SER A 286 -6.33 10.48 46.87
CA SER A 286 -5.44 9.31 46.82
C SER A 286 -4.60 9.19 45.54
N LEU A 287 -4.58 10.21 44.68
CA LEU A 287 -3.88 10.20 43.38
C LEU A 287 -2.47 10.74 43.52
N LYS A 288 -1.46 9.87 43.28
CA LYS A 288 -0.04 10.24 43.29
C LYS A 288 0.38 11.11 42.10
N MET A 289 -0.39 11.10 41.01
CA MET A 289 -0.15 11.88 39.78
C MET A 289 -1.45 12.10 39.01
N TYR A 290 -1.53 13.21 38.27
CA TYR A 290 -2.63 13.51 37.35
C TYR A 290 -2.15 14.28 36.11
N ILE A 291 -2.96 14.30 35.06
CA ILE A 291 -2.71 15.10 33.86
C ILE A 291 -3.16 16.54 34.17
N GLU A 292 -2.22 17.47 34.30
CA GLU A 292 -2.49 18.89 34.54
C GLU A 292 -2.99 19.57 33.26
N ASN A 293 -2.36 19.25 32.12
CA ASN A 293 -2.75 19.78 30.82
C ASN A 293 -2.49 18.75 29.71
N MET A 294 -3.33 18.79 28.67
CA MET A 294 -3.16 18.03 27.44
C MET A 294 -3.34 18.97 26.24
N GLU A 295 -2.31 19.06 25.40
CA GLU A 295 -2.30 19.85 24.17
C GLU A 295 -2.17 18.93 22.96
N VAL A 296 -2.84 19.25 21.87
CA VAL A 296 -2.68 18.55 20.59
C VAL A 296 -1.82 19.40 19.68
N ARG A 297 -0.77 18.80 19.11
CA ARG A 297 0.12 19.44 18.15
C ARG A 297 0.14 18.67 16.85
N GLU A 298 0.00 19.39 15.75
CA GLU A 298 0.16 18.84 14.42
C GLU A 298 1.65 18.73 14.05
N VAL A 299 2.07 17.54 13.63
CA VAL A 299 3.44 17.26 13.17
C VAL A 299 3.41 16.29 12.00
N ASN A 300 4.48 16.27 11.20
CA ASN A 300 4.65 15.24 10.18
C ASN A 300 5.06 13.88 10.79
N LEU A 301 4.92 12.82 9.99
CA LEU A 301 5.17 11.45 10.40
C LEU A 301 6.59 11.24 10.92
N LEU A 302 7.59 11.68 10.16
CA LEU A 302 8.99 11.48 10.55
C LEU A 302 9.30 12.18 11.87
N ARG A 303 8.82 13.41 12.07
CA ARG A 303 8.99 14.12 13.34
C ARG A 303 8.30 13.40 14.50
N SER A 304 7.09 12.88 14.29
CA SER A 304 6.39 12.13 15.33
C SER A 304 7.18 10.88 15.77
N LEU A 305 7.70 10.12 14.80
CA LEU A 305 8.58 8.97 15.02
C LEU A 305 9.85 9.35 15.79
N THR A 306 10.55 10.40 15.35
CA THR A 306 11.79 10.87 16.00
C THR A 306 11.54 11.39 17.42
N GLN A 307 10.39 12.03 17.68
CA GLN A 307 10.06 12.51 19.02
C GLN A 307 9.82 11.38 20.02
N VAL A 308 9.15 10.30 19.61
CA VAL A 308 9.02 9.10 20.46
C VAL A 308 10.39 8.47 20.70
N ALA A 309 11.21 8.35 19.65
CA ALA A 309 12.56 7.79 19.75
C ALA A 309 13.42 8.58 20.75
N GLN A 310 13.43 9.90 20.63
CA GLN A 310 14.14 10.80 21.53
C GLN A 310 13.72 10.60 23.00
N LYS A 311 12.41 10.55 23.26
CA LYS A 311 11.88 10.38 24.62
C LYS A 311 12.18 8.99 25.18
N ALA A 312 12.09 7.95 24.36
CA ALA A 312 12.48 6.60 24.76
C ALA A 312 13.97 6.54 25.14
N THR A 313 14.83 7.20 24.35
CA THR A 313 16.26 7.34 24.64
C THR A 313 16.48 8.10 25.96
N GLN A 314 15.82 9.25 26.17
CA GLN A 314 15.96 10.04 27.40
C GLN A 314 15.57 9.25 28.66
N ILE A 315 14.47 8.50 28.61
CA ILE A 315 14.08 7.61 29.71
C ILE A 315 15.14 6.53 29.94
N SER A 316 15.65 5.92 28.87
CA SER A 316 16.69 4.87 28.99
C SER A 316 18.02 5.38 29.54
N GLU A 317 18.39 6.63 29.24
CA GLU A 317 19.65 7.25 29.65
C GLU A 317 19.73 7.55 31.14
N THR A 318 18.59 7.48 31.86
CA THR A 318 18.57 7.52 33.32
C THR A 318 19.40 6.40 33.94
N LYS A 319 19.52 5.24 33.26
CA LYS A 319 20.25 4.05 33.70
C LYS A 319 19.88 3.61 35.13
N ASP A 320 18.60 3.76 35.47
CA ASP A 320 18.09 3.37 36.78
C ASP A 320 18.26 1.87 37.01
N THR A 321 18.78 1.52 38.19
CA THR A 321 19.08 0.12 38.54
C THR A 321 17.85 -0.63 39.07
N GLY A 322 16.70 0.03 39.13
CA GLY A 322 15.49 -0.47 39.77
C GLY A 322 15.32 0.03 41.21
N ASP A 323 16.07 1.03 41.66
CA ASP A 323 15.80 1.69 42.94
C ASP A 323 14.95 2.97 42.79
N GLY A 324 14.71 3.38 41.54
CA GLY A 324 13.86 4.51 41.17
C GLY A 324 14.51 5.88 41.39
N LYS A 325 15.76 5.96 41.86
CA LYS A 325 16.40 7.25 42.17
C LYS A 325 16.70 8.05 40.92
N GLN A 326 17.29 7.44 39.90
CA GLN A 326 17.66 8.13 38.68
C GLN A 326 16.41 8.50 37.87
N LEU A 327 15.42 7.61 37.83
CA LEU A 327 14.16 7.86 37.14
C LEU A 327 13.37 9.01 37.77
N LYS A 328 13.26 9.04 39.10
CA LYS A 328 12.57 10.13 39.82
C LYS A 328 13.30 11.47 39.73
N ALA A 329 14.63 11.45 39.59
CA ALA A 329 15.41 12.67 39.35
C ALA A 329 15.15 13.26 37.94
N PHE A 330 14.69 12.44 36.99
CA PHE A 330 14.29 12.89 35.66
C PHE A 330 12.87 13.44 35.69
N THR A 331 12.74 14.75 35.93
CA THR A 331 11.45 15.44 36.14
C THR A 331 10.47 15.37 34.96
N GLN A 332 10.95 15.08 33.74
CA GLN A 332 10.10 14.93 32.55
C GLN A 332 9.65 13.48 32.32
N TYR A 333 10.10 12.53 33.14
CA TYR A 333 9.84 11.10 32.97
C TYR A 333 8.37 10.80 32.69
N HIS A 334 7.44 11.33 33.50
CA HIS A 334 6.02 11.05 33.34
C HIS A 334 5.41 11.71 32.10
N ASN A 335 5.84 12.92 31.74
CA ASN A 335 5.43 13.59 30.51
C ASN A 335 5.85 12.77 29.28
N ASP A 336 7.09 12.29 29.30
CA ASP A 336 7.67 11.50 28.22
C ASP A 336 7.06 10.11 28.14
N ALA A 337 6.78 9.49 29.29
CA ALA A 337 6.08 8.21 29.36
C ALA A 337 4.69 8.31 28.73
N MET A 338 3.91 9.32 29.12
CA MET A 338 2.57 9.53 28.56
C MET A 338 2.64 9.85 27.07
N TYR A 339 3.60 10.66 26.64
CA TYR A 339 3.81 10.94 25.23
C TYR A 339 4.04 9.64 24.43
N ILE A 340 4.93 8.75 24.88
CA ILE A 340 5.21 7.49 24.18
C ILE A 340 3.95 6.62 24.14
N ILE A 341 3.24 6.48 25.26
CA ILE A 341 2.05 5.62 25.35
C ILE A 341 0.96 6.07 24.38
N PHE A 342 0.64 7.36 24.35
CA PHE A 342 -0.50 7.87 23.59
C PHE A 342 -0.19 8.16 22.12
N ASN A 343 1.07 8.44 21.77
CA ASN A 343 1.42 8.78 20.39
C ASN A 343 1.89 7.59 19.55
N SER A 344 2.50 6.56 20.15
CA SER A 344 3.09 5.45 19.40
C SER A 344 2.07 4.58 18.65
N LEU A 345 0.86 4.41 19.20
CA LEU A 345 -0.16 3.55 18.59
C LEU A 345 -1.11 4.36 17.71
N LEU A 346 -2.00 5.16 18.29
CA LEU A 346 -3.10 5.73 17.53
C LEU A 346 -2.64 6.82 16.54
N PRO A 347 -1.93 7.89 16.94
CA PRO A 347 -1.44 8.90 16.00
C PRO A 347 -0.45 8.35 14.98
N ILE A 348 0.60 7.67 15.44
CA ILE A 348 1.69 7.23 14.56
C ILE A 348 1.27 6.10 13.64
N LEU A 349 0.62 5.03 14.12
CA LEU A 349 0.23 3.93 13.23
C LEU A 349 -0.84 4.37 12.23
N ASN A 350 -1.73 5.30 12.61
CA ASN A 350 -2.67 5.87 11.65
C ASN A 350 -1.94 6.76 10.62
N GLY A 351 -0.93 7.52 11.03
CA GLY A 351 -0.05 8.25 10.12
C GLY A 351 0.70 7.33 9.15
N VAL A 352 1.24 6.21 9.64
CA VAL A 352 1.87 5.17 8.81
C VAL A 352 0.87 4.58 7.82
N LYS A 353 -0.35 4.25 8.27
CA LYS A 353 -1.42 3.77 7.38
C LYS A 353 -1.73 4.78 6.27
N LYS A 354 -1.87 6.07 6.61
CA LYS A 354 -2.09 7.13 5.60
C LYS A 354 -0.92 7.23 4.63
N ALA A 355 0.32 7.18 5.12
CA ALA A 355 1.52 7.19 4.29
C ALA A 355 1.54 6.00 3.31
N MET A 356 1.17 4.79 3.76
CA MET A 356 1.04 3.62 2.90
C MET A 356 0.01 3.83 1.79
N VAL A 357 -1.15 4.43 2.12
CA VAL A 357 -2.19 4.75 1.14
C VAL A 357 -1.72 5.81 0.14
N LEU A 358 -1.02 6.85 0.58
CA LEU A 358 -0.45 7.88 -0.29
C LEU A 358 0.58 7.28 -1.26
N CYS A 359 1.49 6.46 -0.73
CA CYS A 359 2.48 5.74 -1.53
C CYS A 359 1.82 4.83 -2.57
N TRP A 360 0.77 4.10 -2.20
CA TRP A 360 0.02 3.26 -3.13
C TRP A 360 -0.67 4.07 -4.24
N LYS A 361 -1.30 5.21 -3.90
CA LYS A 361 -1.91 6.11 -4.89
C LYS A 361 -0.88 6.63 -5.88
N GLU A 362 0.25 7.13 -5.38
CA GLU A 362 1.30 7.66 -6.25
C GLU A 362 1.93 6.56 -7.10
N THR A 363 2.16 5.38 -6.52
CA THR A 363 2.60 4.19 -7.27
C THR A 363 1.67 3.87 -8.43
N THR A 364 0.36 3.84 -8.18
CA THR A 364 -0.64 3.51 -9.20
C THR A 364 -0.66 4.53 -10.33
N LYS A 365 -0.47 5.81 -10.00
CA LYS A 365 -0.34 6.91 -10.95
C LYS A 365 0.94 6.77 -11.81
N VAL A 366 2.08 6.46 -11.18
CA VAL A 366 3.34 6.20 -11.89
C VAL A 366 3.22 5.00 -12.81
N THR A 367 2.64 3.88 -12.34
CA THR A 367 2.41 2.67 -13.16
C THR A 367 1.52 2.98 -14.36
N SER A 368 0.42 3.72 -14.16
CA SER A 368 -0.47 4.11 -15.26
C SER A 368 0.27 4.96 -16.30
N THR A 369 1.11 5.89 -15.85
CA THR A 369 1.94 6.72 -16.73
C THR A 369 2.96 5.87 -17.50
N MET A 370 3.60 4.90 -16.85
CA MET A 370 4.52 3.97 -17.50
C MET A 370 3.83 3.12 -18.56
N ILE A 371 2.64 2.60 -18.30
CA ILE A 371 1.85 1.83 -19.28
C ILE A 371 1.52 2.70 -20.49
N ILE A 372 1.08 3.95 -20.29
CA ILE A 372 0.79 4.88 -21.38
C ILE A 372 2.04 5.13 -22.24
N VAL A 373 3.19 5.40 -21.61
CA VAL A 373 4.45 5.61 -22.34
C VAL A 373 4.85 4.37 -23.14
N VAL A 374 4.73 3.17 -22.56
CA VAL A 374 5.05 1.92 -23.27
C VAL A 374 4.10 1.68 -24.45
N VAL A 375 2.79 1.92 -24.27
CA VAL A 375 1.81 1.77 -25.35
C VAL A 375 2.07 2.77 -26.49
N LEU A 376 2.40 4.03 -26.17
CA LEU A 376 2.78 5.05 -27.15
C LEU A 376 4.13 4.78 -27.87
N VAL A 377 4.96 3.88 -27.35
CA VAL A 377 6.19 3.43 -28.01
C VAL A 377 5.90 2.29 -29.01
N ILE A 378 4.93 1.43 -28.68
CA ILE A 378 4.59 0.23 -29.44
C ILE A 378 3.64 0.54 -30.61
N LEU A 379 2.71 1.49 -30.41
CA LEU A 379 1.83 2.05 -31.45
C LEU A 379 2.56 3.15 -32.24
#